data_AF-A0A142XBI9-F1
#
_entry.id   AF-A0A142XBI9-F1
#
_cell.length_a   1.000
_cell.length_b   1.000
_cell.length_c   1.000
_cell.angle_alpha   90.00
_cell.angle_beta   90.00
_cell.angle_gamma   90.00
#
_symmetry.space_group_name_H-M   'P 1'
#
loop_
_entity.id
_entity.type
_entity.pdbx_description
1 polymer ?
#
loop_
_entity_poly.entity_id
_entity_poly.type
_entity_poly.pdbx_seq_one_letter_code
_entity_poly.pdbx_strand_id
1 'polypeptide(L)'
;MPALEPPDAEEIATWEIRERGVRDGGSPTEAFEGSSSHAERTFFCKWDKRADVVKWMLGHAIVWDDSGTLKLSRLLAQVHPDFPGLICTKCTSIRGHRWVDNAVPIDPDEGYEFSATQVNQFQDAELSFQYESMPFTQATDVEVATADGDETIRYVSRDSFEVSGEYLSLPGSAFVWQRSGAAAPNGQSIPSNVGKIVPGAVMSVTWWRLPDSVFEPESALWGRVFGTDEGDDPFLGKINSAEMFGLPQGCVLFSGFKPIRRRAPLGDSYEWDITFEFTFKPSGHNWVYFMDPTDATNSGYYFVGKPGSGVQPADVLDDGVSIYNSIDLNDLFKVS
;
A
#
# COMPACT_ATOMS: atom_id res chain seq x y z
N MET A 1 3.02 -20.78 -6.46
CA MET A 1 2.81 -21.20 -5.05
C MET A 1 1.31 -21.20 -4.78
N PRO A 2 0.76 -22.07 -3.91
CA PRO A 2 -0.65 -22.00 -3.51
C PRO A 2 -0.90 -20.75 -2.65
N ALA A 3 -2.18 -20.38 -2.47
CA ALA A 3 -2.57 -19.34 -1.51
C ALA A 3 -2.10 -19.69 -0.08
N LEU A 4 -1.85 -18.68 0.75
CA LEU A 4 -1.68 -18.89 2.19
C LEU A 4 -3.04 -19.18 2.81
N GLU A 5 -3.16 -20.35 3.40
CA GLU A 5 -4.28 -20.67 4.27
C GLU A 5 -3.86 -20.43 5.73
N PRO A 6 -4.75 -19.89 6.58
CA PRO A 6 -4.53 -19.89 8.01
C PRO A 6 -4.33 -21.33 8.51
N PRO A 7 -3.33 -21.58 9.37
CA PRO A 7 -3.13 -22.90 9.96
C PRO A 7 -4.38 -23.30 10.74
N ASP A 8 -4.79 -24.57 10.62
CA ASP A 8 -5.95 -25.07 11.34
C ASP A 8 -5.67 -25.31 12.83
N ALA A 9 -6.73 -25.61 13.59
CA ALA A 9 -6.60 -25.81 15.03
C ALA A 9 -5.75 -27.05 15.40
N GLU A 10 -5.74 -28.08 14.56
CA GLU A 10 -4.95 -29.29 14.81
C GLU A 10 -3.46 -29.00 14.60
N GLU A 11 -3.12 -28.27 13.54
CA GLU A 11 -1.77 -27.80 13.26
C GLU A 11 -1.25 -26.91 14.38
N ILE A 12 -2.02 -25.89 14.79
CA ILE A 12 -1.65 -25.00 15.90
C ILE A 12 -1.43 -25.78 17.20
N ALA A 13 -2.27 -26.80 17.47
CA ALA A 13 -2.09 -27.63 18.65
C ALA A 13 -0.76 -28.38 18.65
N THR A 14 -0.22 -28.77 17.48
CA THR A 14 1.08 -29.44 17.40
C THR A 14 2.26 -28.56 17.81
N TRP A 15 2.10 -27.23 17.71
CA TRP A 15 3.14 -26.24 18.03
C TRP A 15 3.34 -26.06 19.55
N GLU A 16 2.37 -26.49 20.36
CA GLU A 16 2.37 -26.43 21.84
C GLU A 16 2.64 -25.02 22.38
N ILE A 17 2.00 -24.02 21.77
CA ILE A 17 2.11 -22.61 22.18
C ILE A 17 1.56 -22.43 23.60
N ARG A 18 2.39 -21.90 24.49
CA ARG A 18 2.05 -21.65 25.90
C ARG A 18 2.58 -20.30 26.33
N GLU A 19 1.75 -19.46 26.93
CA GLU A 19 2.21 -18.16 27.44
C GLU A 19 3.18 -18.33 28.61
N ARG A 20 4.26 -17.56 28.60
CA ARG A 20 5.20 -17.47 29.72
C ARG A 20 4.58 -16.66 30.84
N GLY A 21 4.91 -17.01 32.07
CA GLY A 21 4.66 -16.16 33.22
C GLY A 21 3.24 -16.23 33.80
N VAL A 22 2.47 -17.25 33.42
CA VAL A 22 1.17 -17.59 34.05
C VAL A 22 1.26 -17.73 35.57
N ARG A 23 2.45 -18.03 36.13
CA ARG A 23 2.66 -18.16 37.57
C ARG A 23 3.36 -16.97 38.23
N ASP A 24 4.26 -16.29 37.53
CA ASP A 24 5.10 -15.22 38.09
C ASP A 24 4.65 -13.81 37.70
N GLY A 25 3.69 -13.69 36.77
CA GLY A 25 3.19 -12.41 36.26
C GLY A 25 4.18 -11.69 35.34
N GLY A 26 5.20 -12.37 34.82
CA GLY A 26 6.23 -11.76 33.96
C GLY A 26 5.80 -11.45 32.53
N SER A 27 4.61 -11.89 32.12
CA SER A 27 3.98 -11.57 30.83
C SER A 27 2.46 -11.63 30.99
N PRO A 28 1.67 -10.78 30.29
CA PRO A 28 2.07 -9.72 29.35
C PRO A 28 2.74 -8.51 30.03
N THR A 29 3.46 -7.69 29.26
CA THR A 29 3.93 -6.36 29.68
C THR A 29 3.38 -5.29 28.73
N GLU A 30 2.84 -4.21 29.27
CA GLU A 30 2.09 -3.22 28.48
C GLU A 30 2.55 -1.81 28.81
N ALA A 31 2.64 -0.97 27.78
CA ALA A 31 2.94 0.46 27.91
C ALA A 31 2.12 1.27 26.91
N PHE A 32 1.29 2.17 27.44
CA PHE A 32 0.41 3.04 26.66
C PHE A 32 0.88 4.48 26.75
N GLU A 33 1.62 4.91 25.73
CA GLU A 33 2.06 6.30 25.57
C GLU A 33 1.26 6.98 24.47
N GLY A 34 1.04 8.29 24.58
CA GLY A 34 0.18 9.04 23.65
C GLY A 34 0.64 8.99 22.18
N SER A 35 1.92 8.72 21.94
CA SER A 35 2.51 8.56 20.60
C SER A 35 2.89 7.11 20.26
N SER A 36 2.82 6.18 21.22
CA SER A 36 3.23 4.79 21.03
C SER A 36 2.54 3.91 22.07
N SER A 37 1.58 3.10 21.63
CA SER A 37 1.02 2.04 22.46
C SER A 37 1.61 0.72 22.04
N HIS A 38 2.23 0.00 22.97
CA HIS A 38 2.79 -1.31 22.71
C HIS A 38 2.52 -2.28 23.85
N ALA A 39 2.41 -3.55 23.49
CA ALA A 39 2.34 -4.66 24.43
C ALA A 39 3.34 -5.73 24.01
N GLU A 40 3.98 -6.39 24.96
CA GLU A 40 4.89 -7.49 24.71
C GLU A 40 4.40 -8.75 25.41
N ARG A 41 4.33 -9.83 24.65
CA ARG A 41 3.92 -11.15 25.13
C ARG A 41 4.99 -12.17 24.80
N THR A 42 5.32 -13.01 25.78
CA THR A 42 6.30 -14.07 25.61
C THR A 42 5.63 -15.43 25.65
N PHE A 43 5.96 -16.29 24.71
CA PHE A 43 5.40 -17.64 24.59
C PHE A 43 6.51 -18.68 24.51
N PHE A 44 6.19 -19.90 24.90
CA PHE A 44 6.94 -21.09 24.56
C PHE A 44 6.26 -21.81 23.41
N CYS A 45 7.04 -22.40 22.50
CA CYS A 45 6.56 -23.37 21.50
C CYS A 45 7.62 -24.44 21.30
N LYS A 46 7.35 -25.48 20.50
CA LYS A 46 8.40 -26.43 20.10
C LYS A 46 9.47 -25.73 19.27
N TRP A 47 10.73 -26.12 19.48
CA TRP A 47 11.88 -25.51 18.80
C TRP A 47 11.82 -25.63 17.27
N ASP A 48 11.41 -26.79 16.76
CA ASP A 48 11.25 -27.07 15.33
C ASP A 48 10.12 -26.27 14.67
N LYS A 49 9.11 -25.86 15.44
CA LYS A 49 7.94 -25.08 14.97
C LYS A 49 8.10 -23.56 15.10
N ARG A 50 9.22 -23.08 15.63
CA ARG A 50 9.41 -21.64 15.90
C ARG A 50 9.19 -20.73 14.69
N ALA A 51 9.60 -21.15 13.49
CA ALA A 51 9.44 -20.35 12.28
C ALA A 51 7.96 -20.23 11.87
N ASP A 52 7.21 -21.33 11.95
CA ASP A 52 5.77 -21.37 11.67
C ASP A 52 4.99 -20.49 12.65
N VAL A 53 5.35 -20.55 13.94
CA VAL A 53 4.76 -19.69 14.97
C VAL A 53 5.06 -18.22 14.71
N VAL A 54 6.30 -17.87 14.36
CA VAL A 54 6.65 -16.47 14.01
C VAL A 54 5.87 -15.99 12.79
N LYS A 55 5.76 -16.83 11.75
CA LYS A 55 4.96 -16.53 10.55
C LYS A 55 3.48 -16.31 10.87
N TRP A 56 2.90 -17.16 11.70
CA TRP A 56 1.50 -17.05 12.13
C TRP A 56 1.25 -15.81 13.00
N MET A 57 2.18 -15.49 13.90
CA MET A 57 2.08 -14.34 14.78
C MET A 57 2.20 -13.02 14.01
N LEU A 58 3.23 -12.87 13.18
CA LEU A 58 3.53 -11.62 12.46
C LEU A 58 2.70 -11.40 11.18
N GLY A 59 2.02 -12.45 10.72
CA GLY A 59 1.42 -12.50 9.40
C GLY A 59 2.47 -12.67 8.31
N HIS A 60 2.01 -12.89 7.09
CA HIS A 60 2.85 -13.07 5.92
C HIS A 60 2.07 -12.75 4.64
N ALA A 61 2.76 -12.39 3.57
CA ALA A 61 2.14 -12.16 2.28
C ALA A 61 2.92 -12.87 1.18
N ILE A 62 2.21 -13.48 0.24
CA ILE A 62 2.80 -14.06 -0.98
C ILE A 62 1.95 -13.70 -2.18
N VAL A 63 2.58 -13.68 -3.34
CA VAL A 63 1.89 -13.72 -4.62
C VAL A 63 1.65 -15.18 -4.99
N TRP A 64 0.45 -15.49 -5.44
CA TRP A 64 0.09 -16.81 -5.93
C TRP A 64 -0.63 -16.69 -7.28
N ASP A 65 -0.56 -17.75 -8.07
CA ASP A 65 -1.17 -17.80 -9.40
C ASP A 65 -2.51 -18.54 -9.30
N ASP A 66 -3.61 -17.82 -9.55
CA ASP A 66 -4.94 -18.38 -9.66
C ASP A 66 -5.34 -18.47 -11.13
N SER A 67 -5.06 -19.62 -11.74
CA SER A 67 -5.48 -19.93 -13.11
C SER A 67 -5.01 -18.90 -14.16
N GLY A 68 -3.79 -18.35 -14.00
CA GLY A 68 -3.21 -17.34 -14.87
C GLY A 68 -3.38 -15.90 -14.38
N THR A 69 -4.09 -15.69 -13.25
CA THR A 69 -4.23 -14.39 -12.60
C THR A 69 -3.39 -14.34 -11.33
N LEU A 70 -2.40 -13.45 -11.28
CA LEU A 70 -1.62 -13.25 -10.07
C LEU A 70 -2.45 -12.57 -8.97
N LYS A 71 -2.56 -13.22 -7.82
CA LYS A 71 -3.30 -12.71 -6.67
C LYS A 71 -2.38 -12.56 -5.47
N LEU A 72 -2.74 -11.63 -4.60
CA LEU A 72 -2.11 -11.48 -3.30
C LEU A 72 -2.84 -12.36 -2.29
N SER A 73 -2.10 -13.18 -1.55
CA SER A 73 -2.64 -13.91 -0.40
C SER A 73 -1.91 -13.46 0.84
N ARG A 74 -2.67 -13.21 1.92
CA ARG A 74 -2.14 -12.68 3.17
C ARG A 74 -2.59 -13.53 4.35
N LEU A 75 -1.63 -13.95 5.15
CA LEU A 75 -1.86 -14.39 6.51
C LEU A 75 -1.86 -13.15 7.41
N LEU A 76 -2.98 -12.89 8.09
CA LEU A 76 -3.12 -11.75 8.98
C LEU A 76 -2.26 -11.91 10.23
N ALA A 77 -1.71 -10.81 10.72
CA ALA A 77 -0.99 -10.77 11.98
C ALA A 77 -1.96 -10.95 13.15
N GLN A 78 -1.51 -11.64 14.19
CA GLN A 78 -2.35 -11.87 15.37
C GLN A 78 -2.67 -10.55 16.07
N VAL A 79 -3.95 -10.35 16.35
CA VAL A 79 -4.45 -9.19 17.08
C VAL A 79 -4.27 -9.43 18.58
N HIS A 80 -3.97 -8.38 19.35
CA HIS A 80 -3.91 -8.49 20.80
C HIS A 80 -5.31 -8.82 21.37
N PRO A 81 -5.46 -9.82 22.25
CA PRO A 81 -6.78 -10.28 22.71
C PRO A 81 -7.60 -9.20 23.39
N ASP A 82 -6.96 -8.36 24.21
CA ASP A 82 -7.64 -7.30 24.96
C ASP A 82 -7.61 -5.93 24.28
N PHE A 83 -6.76 -5.74 23.25
CA PHE A 83 -6.57 -4.46 22.56
C PHE A 83 -6.66 -4.65 21.05
N PRO A 84 -7.88 -4.65 20.46
CA PRO A 84 -8.08 -4.95 19.05
C PRO A 84 -7.34 -4.03 18.07
N GLY A 85 -6.92 -2.84 18.52
CA GLY A 85 -6.10 -1.90 17.73
C GLY A 85 -4.60 -2.22 17.71
N LEU A 86 -4.14 -3.18 18.51
CA LEU A 86 -2.74 -3.62 18.52
C LEU A 86 -2.61 -4.93 17.77
N ILE A 87 -1.65 -4.99 16.87
CA ILE A 87 -1.37 -6.19 16.07
C ILE A 87 0.08 -6.60 16.30
N CYS A 88 0.39 -7.88 16.18
CA CYS A 88 1.75 -8.37 16.35
C CYS A 88 2.62 -7.88 15.19
N THR A 89 3.62 -7.06 15.47
CA THR A 89 4.46 -6.43 14.44
C THR A 89 5.86 -7.00 14.38
N LYS A 90 6.39 -7.50 15.49
CA LYS A 90 7.79 -7.94 15.61
C LYS A 90 7.93 -9.13 16.54
N CYS A 91 8.83 -10.05 16.19
CA CYS A 91 9.41 -10.98 17.15
C CYS A 91 10.71 -10.37 17.68
N THR A 92 10.69 -9.91 18.92
CA THR A 92 11.81 -9.18 19.55
C THR A 92 12.94 -10.12 19.97
N SER A 93 12.61 -11.36 20.32
CA SER A 93 13.62 -12.35 20.66
C SER A 93 13.15 -13.79 20.42
N ILE A 94 14.09 -14.63 20.01
CA ILE A 94 13.95 -16.09 19.94
C ILE A 94 15.08 -16.69 20.75
N ARG A 95 14.76 -17.48 21.78
CA ARG A 95 15.75 -18.13 22.65
C ARG A 95 15.47 -19.61 22.77
N GLY A 96 16.52 -20.42 22.77
CA GLY A 96 16.40 -21.85 23.06
C GLY A 96 16.02 -22.08 24.52
N HIS A 97 15.07 -22.97 24.77
CA HIS A 97 14.65 -23.39 26.11
C HIS A 97 14.74 -24.91 26.23
N ARG A 98 15.34 -25.39 27.33
CA ARG A 98 15.67 -26.81 27.58
C ARG A 98 16.58 -27.38 26.48
N TRP A 99 17.89 -27.17 26.64
CA TRP A 99 18.89 -27.77 25.76
C TRP A 99 18.74 -29.29 25.74
N VAL A 100 18.84 -29.86 24.54
CA VAL A 100 18.72 -31.31 24.30
C VAL A 100 20.09 -31.88 23.92
N ASP A 101 20.67 -31.34 22.86
CA ASP A 101 21.97 -31.76 22.33
C ASP A 101 22.56 -30.69 21.39
N ASN A 102 23.72 -30.93 20.80
CA ASN A 102 24.27 -30.15 19.71
C ASN A 102 23.85 -30.77 18.37
N ALA A 103 23.49 -29.94 17.37
CA ALA A 103 23.08 -30.43 16.05
C ALA A 103 24.21 -31.20 15.34
N VAL A 104 25.46 -30.83 15.61
CA VAL A 104 26.66 -31.60 15.28
C VAL A 104 27.30 -31.99 16.61
N PRO A 105 27.42 -33.30 16.92
CA PRO A 105 28.10 -33.77 18.12
C PRO A 105 29.51 -33.19 18.21
N ILE A 106 29.93 -32.80 19.42
CA ILE A 106 31.31 -32.36 19.65
C ILE A 106 32.19 -33.61 19.66
N ASP A 107 33.17 -33.66 18.76
CA ASP A 107 34.20 -34.69 18.81
C ASP A 107 35.09 -34.44 20.04
N PRO A 108 35.18 -35.39 21.00
CA PRO A 108 35.98 -35.21 22.21
C PRO A 108 37.49 -35.12 21.95
N ASP A 109 37.98 -35.62 20.80
CA ASP A 109 39.40 -35.63 20.43
C ASP A 109 39.77 -34.36 19.62
N GLU A 110 38.87 -33.83 18.80
CA GLU A 110 39.09 -32.59 18.02
C GLU A 110 38.67 -31.31 18.76
N GLY A 111 37.81 -31.45 19.78
CA GLY A 111 37.31 -30.35 20.59
C GLY A 111 36.22 -29.53 19.90
N TYR A 112 35.95 -28.33 20.44
CA TYR A 112 34.93 -27.43 19.90
C TYR A 112 35.48 -26.68 18.68
N GLU A 113 35.17 -27.14 17.47
CA GLU A 113 35.40 -26.36 16.25
C GLU A 113 34.22 -25.42 15.99
N PHE A 114 34.47 -24.11 16.04
CA PHE A 114 33.51 -23.07 15.67
C PHE A 114 33.25 -23.12 14.15
N SER A 115 32.54 -24.13 13.68
CA SER A 115 32.07 -24.28 12.31
C SER A 115 30.67 -23.70 12.18
N ALA A 116 30.32 -23.20 11.00
CA ALA A 116 29.01 -22.59 10.72
C ALA A 116 27.81 -23.55 10.91
N THR A 117 28.05 -24.85 11.15
CA THR A 117 27.06 -25.91 11.31
C THR A 117 26.78 -26.27 12.78
N GLN A 118 27.60 -25.80 13.72
CA GLN A 118 27.46 -26.17 15.13
C GLN A 118 26.40 -25.31 15.84
N VAL A 119 25.15 -25.77 15.78
CA VAL A 119 23.99 -25.08 16.38
C VAL A 119 23.44 -25.92 17.53
N ASN A 120 23.19 -25.30 18.70
CA ASN A 120 22.55 -25.96 19.83
C ASN A 120 21.10 -26.34 19.49
N GLN A 121 20.70 -27.56 19.84
CA GLN A 121 19.32 -28.02 19.76
C GLN A 121 18.63 -27.86 21.11
N PHE A 122 17.38 -27.42 21.04
CA PHE A 122 16.53 -27.19 22.19
C PHE A 122 15.21 -27.93 21.98
N GLN A 123 14.55 -28.29 23.08
CA GLN A 123 13.22 -28.88 23.01
C GLN A 123 12.18 -27.81 22.65
N ASP A 124 12.26 -26.67 23.35
CA ASP A 124 11.32 -25.57 23.24
C ASP A 124 12.04 -24.30 22.77
N ALA A 125 11.31 -23.37 22.17
CA ALA A 125 11.73 -22.00 21.93
C ALA A 125 10.93 -21.06 22.84
N GLU A 126 11.60 -20.07 23.41
CA GLU A 126 10.97 -18.91 24.05
C GLU A 126 10.96 -17.75 23.03
N LEU A 127 9.77 -17.28 22.69
CA LEU A 127 9.52 -16.27 21.67
C LEU A 127 8.86 -15.05 22.32
N SER A 128 9.47 -13.89 22.17
CA SER A 128 8.89 -12.61 22.61
C SER A 128 8.35 -11.85 21.42
N PHE A 129 7.10 -11.42 21.50
CA PHE A 129 6.39 -10.72 20.44
C PHE A 129 5.93 -9.36 20.92
N GLN A 130 6.21 -8.34 20.10
CA GLN A 130 5.73 -6.99 20.32
C GLN A 130 4.50 -6.73 19.46
N TYR A 131 3.49 -6.18 20.09
CA TYR A 131 2.25 -5.71 19.50
C TYR A 131 2.29 -4.19 19.49
N GLU A 132 1.98 -3.59 18.34
CA GLU A 132 1.97 -2.15 18.14
C GLU A 132 0.71 -1.75 17.36
N SER A 133 0.30 -0.49 17.51
CA SER A 133 -0.70 0.10 16.63
C SER A 133 -0.08 0.33 15.25
N MET A 134 -0.81 -0.04 14.19
CA MET A 134 -0.38 0.17 12.81
C MET A 134 -1.31 1.17 12.13
N PRO A 135 -0.81 1.96 11.15
CA PRO A 135 -1.61 2.98 10.46
C PRO A 135 -2.61 2.41 9.46
N PHE A 136 -2.71 1.08 9.35
CA PHE A 136 -3.58 0.37 8.43
C PHE A 136 -4.50 -0.61 9.16
N THR A 137 -5.63 -0.92 8.55
CA THR A 137 -6.56 -1.94 9.03
C THR A 137 -6.15 -3.32 8.49
N GLN A 138 -6.38 -4.37 9.30
CA GLN A 138 -6.33 -5.75 8.83
C GLN A 138 -7.74 -6.15 8.39
N ALA A 139 -7.90 -6.62 7.16
CA ALA A 139 -9.14 -7.21 6.69
C ALA A 139 -8.87 -8.61 6.11
N THR A 140 -9.79 -9.53 6.38
CA THR A 140 -9.79 -10.90 5.88
C THR A 140 -10.03 -10.94 4.37
N ASP A 141 -9.65 -12.05 3.73
CA ASP A 141 -9.95 -12.25 2.31
C ASP A 141 -11.46 -12.22 2.02
N VAL A 142 -12.31 -12.61 2.98
CA VAL A 142 -13.77 -12.53 2.86
C VAL A 142 -14.26 -11.08 2.83
N GLU A 143 -13.70 -10.22 3.67
CA GLU A 143 -14.04 -8.79 3.68
C GLU A 143 -13.58 -8.10 2.39
N VAL A 144 -12.39 -8.44 1.89
CA VAL A 144 -11.89 -7.92 0.59
C VAL A 144 -12.76 -8.40 -0.56
N ALA A 145 -13.14 -9.68 -0.57
CA ALA A 145 -14.05 -10.21 -1.58
C ALA A 145 -15.44 -9.54 -1.52
N THR A 146 -15.90 -9.15 -0.33
CA THR A 146 -17.16 -8.41 -0.15
C THR A 146 -17.06 -6.95 -0.64
N ALA A 147 -15.86 -6.39 -0.65
CA ALA A 147 -15.55 -5.08 -1.20
C ALA A 147 -15.11 -5.17 -2.68
N ASP A 148 -15.65 -6.11 -3.45
CA ASP A 148 -15.35 -6.32 -4.87
C ASP A 148 -13.86 -6.52 -5.19
N GLY A 149 -13.08 -7.05 -4.24
CA GLY A 149 -11.64 -7.26 -4.39
C GLY A 149 -10.81 -6.01 -4.11
N ASP A 150 -11.38 -4.98 -3.49
CA ASP A 150 -10.68 -3.75 -3.12
C ASP A 150 -9.64 -4.02 -2.02
N GLU A 151 -8.38 -4.18 -2.40
CA GLU A 151 -7.26 -4.32 -1.46
C GLU A 151 -7.02 -3.04 -0.64
N THR A 152 -7.60 -1.89 -0.99
CA THR A 152 -7.42 -0.64 -0.21
C THR A 152 -8.07 -0.65 1.16
N ILE A 153 -8.92 -1.64 1.45
CA ILE A 153 -9.53 -1.80 2.78
C ILE A 153 -8.56 -2.44 3.80
N ARG A 154 -7.44 -3.01 3.35
CA ARG A 154 -6.45 -3.69 4.20
C ARG A 154 -5.03 -3.31 3.86
N TYR A 155 -4.16 -3.24 4.87
CA TYR A 155 -2.74 -2.88 4.66
C TYR A 155 -2.55 -1.57 3.88
N VAL A 156 -3.56 -0.69 3.84
CA VAL A 156 -3.48 0.62 3.23
C VAL A 156 -3.79 1.67 4.29
N SER A 157 -2.98 2.72 4.33
CA SER A 157 -3.20 3.89 5.16
C SER A 157 -3.38 5.14 4.31
N ARG A 158 -4.16 6.08 4.81
CA ARG A 158 -4.36 7.41 4.20
C ARG A 158 -3.66 8.41 5.10
N ASP A 159 -2.37 8.62 4.84
CA ASP A 159 -1.42 9.18 5.82
C ASP A 159 -1.55 10.69 5.99
N SER A 160 -1.90 11.41 4.93
CA SER A 160 -1.98 12.87 4.98
C SER A 160 -2.84 13.48 3.88
N PHE A 161 -3.47 14.60 4.23
CA PHE A 161 -4.05 15.57 3.30
C PHE A 161 -3.34 16.89 3.52
N GLU A 162 -2.44 17.24 2.60
CA GLU A 162 -1.77 18.54 2.61
C GLU A 162 -2.53 19.49 1.69
N VAL A 163 -3.31 20.40 2.27
CA VAL A 163 -4.02 21.41 1.49
C VAL A 163 -3.02 22.39 0.89
N SER A 164 -3.11 22.60 -0.42
CA SER A 164 -2.26 23.52 -1.16
C SER A 164 -3.10 24.52 -1.95
N GLY A 165 -2.48 25.66 -2.27
CA GLY A 165 -3.06 26.67 -3.16
C GLY A 165 -2.01 27.06 -4.17
N GLU A 166 -2.15 26.60 -5.40
CA GLU A 166 -1.20 26.92 -6.47
C GLU A 166 -1.70 28.12 -7.27
N TYR A 167 -0.77 29.02 -7.61
CA TYR A 167 -1.04 30.05 -8.60
C TYR A 167 -0.82 29.45 -9.99
N LEU A 168 -1.92 29.11 -10.66
CA LEU A 168 -1.84 28.52 -11.99
C LEU A 168 -1.49 29.61 -13.01
N SER A 169 -0.32 29.49 -13.64
CA SER A 169 0.00 30.21 -14.88
C SER A 169 -0.09 29.22 -16.04
N LEU A 170 -1.07 29.40 -16.92
CA LEU A 170 -1.32 28.45 -17.99
C LEU A 170 -0.33 28.65 -19.15
N PRO A 171 0.17 27.57 -19.77
CA PRO A 171 0.96 27.67 -21.00
C PRO A 171 0.04 28.19 -22.11
N GLY A 172 0.20 29.47 -22.46
CA GLY A 172 -0.67 30.13 -23.45
C GLY A 172 -0.67 29.44 -24.83
N SER A 173 -1.68 29.77 -25.64
CA SER A 173 -1.85 29.46 -27.08
C SER A 173 -1.90 28.00 -27.56
N ALA A 174 -1.41 27.01 -26.79
CA ALA A 174 -1.40 25.60 -27.23
C ALA A 174 -2.78 24.89 -27.11
N PHE A 175 -3.59 25.34 -26.17
CA PHE A 175 -4.94 24.79 -25.92
C PHE A 175 -6.02 25.88 -26.05
N VAL A 176 -7.24 25.44 -26.31
CA VAL A 176 -8.43 26.29 -26.39
C VAL A 176 -9.47 25.85 -25.35
N TRP A 177 -10.28 26.79 -24.86
CA TRP A 177 -11.46 26.39 -24.10
C TRP A 177 -12.48 25.76 -25.02
N GLN A 178 -13.15 24.72 -24.51
CA GLN A 178 -14.14 23.99 -25.27
C GLN A 178 -15.48 24.03 -24.56
N ARG A 179 -16.55 24.28 -25.32
CA ARG A 179 -17.93 24.29 -24.85
C ARG A 179 -18.85 23.74 -25.94
N SER A 180 -19.97 23.17 -25.54
CA SER A 180 -21.08 22.93 -26.46
C SER A 180 -21.59 24.26 -27.04
N GLY A 181 -21.41 24.44 -28.35
CA GLY A 181 -21.88 25.62 -29.10
C GLY A 181 -20.78 26.67 -29.41
N ALA A 182 -21.12 27.67 -30.24
CA ALA A 182 -20.15 28.65 -30.76
C ALA A 182 -19.91 29.87 -29.84
N ALA A 183 -20.57 29.93 -28.67
CA ALA A 183 -20.43 31.05 -27.76
C ALA A 183 -19.07 31.05 -27.04
N ALA A 184 -18.58 32.24 -26.66
CA ALA A 184 -17.37 32.36 -25.85
C ALA A 184 -17.47 31.52 -24.54
N PRO A 185 -16.35 30.93 -24.06
CA PRO A 185 -15.00 31.01 -24.61
C PRO A 185 -14.66 29.95 -25.68
N ASN A 186 -15.64 29.27 -26.29
CA ASN A 186 -15.36 28.13 -27.19
C ASN A 186 -14.39 28.50 -28.32
N GLY A 187 -13.32 27.71 -28.48
CA GLY A 187 -12.29 27.90 -29.49
C GLY A 187 -11.33 29.07 -29.24
N GLN A 188 -11.53 29.85 -28.17
CA GLN A 188 -10.59 30.91 -27.81
C GLN A 188 -9.33 30.29 -27.21
N SER A 189 -8.16 30.85 -27.53
CA SER A 189 -6.90 30.41 -26.95
C SER A 189 -6.75 30.89 -25.52
N ILE A 190 -6.22 30.02 -24.66
CA ILE A 190 -5.95 30.37 -23.27
C ILE A 190 -4.92 31.51 -23.21
N PRO A 191 -5.18 32.62 -22.50
CA PRO A 191 -4.32 33.77 -22.48
C PRO A 191 -3.16 33.43 -21.57
N SER A 192 -1.96 33.76 -22.01
CA SER A 192 -0.82 33.83 -21.12
C SER A 192 -1.13 34.81 -19.97
N ASN A 193 -0.90 34.39 -18.72
CA ASN A 193 -0.96 35.20 -17.49
C ASN A 193 -2.33 35.44 -16.82
N VAL A 194 -3.38 34.63 -17.09
CA VAL A 194 -4.56 34.65 -16.20
C VAL A 194 -4.23 33.89 -14.92
N GLY A 195 -3.98 34.63 -13.85
CA GLY A 195 -3.68 34.06 -12.55
C GLY A 195 -4.90 33.89 -11.67
N LYS A 196 -5.12 32.67 -11.20
CA LYS A 196 -6.11 32.36 -10.18
C LYS A 196 -5.48 31.42 -9.16
N ILE A 197 -5.77 31.63 -7.88
CA ILE A 197 -5.45 30.65 -6.85
C ILE A 197 -6.37 29.46 -7.08
N VAL A 198 -5.78 28.31 -7.40
CA VAL A 198 -6.51 27.05 -7.53
C VAL A 198 -6.29 26.28 -6.23
N PRO A 199 -7.35 26.08 -5.42
CA PRO A 199 -7.24 25.23 -4.25
C PRO A 199 -7.00 23.79 -4.70
N GLY A 200 -6.16 23.09 -3.96
CA GLY A 200 -5.90 21.68 -4.15
C GLY A 200 -5.51 21.02 -2.84
N ALA A 201 -5.23 19.73 -2.92
CA ALA A 201 -4.60 19.01 -1.82
C ALA A 201 -3.68 17.94 -2.40
N VAL A 202 -2.61 17.60 -1.68
CA VAL A 202 -1.84 16.39 -1.93
C VAL A 202 -2.29 15.35 -0.93
N MET A 203 -2.70 14.19 -1.45
CA MET A 203 -3.10 13.02 -0.68
C MET A 203 -2.02 11.97 -0.79
N SER A 204 -1.62 11.41 0.35
CA SER A 204 -0.70 10.28 0.37
C SER A 204 -1.42 9.02 0.82
N VAL A 205 -1.30 7.96 0.03
CA VAL A 205 -1.86 6.64 0.31
C VAL A 205 -0.73 5.63 0.32
N THR A 206 -0.48 4.99 1.45
CA THR A 206 0.60 4.00 1.58
C THR A 206 0.03 2.59 1.58
N TRP A 207 0.52 1.76 0.67
CA TRP A 207 0.27 0.31 0.66
C TRP A 207 1.44 -0.41 1.34
N TRP A 208 1.15 -1.07 2.46
CA TRP A 208 2.12 -1.62 3.38
C TRP A 208 2.40 -3.10 3.12
N ARG A 209 3.63 -3.52 3.42
CA ARG A 209 4.08 -4.92 3.45
C ARG A 209 3.71 -5.69 2.18
N LEU A 210 4.04 -5.13 1.02
CA LEU A 210 3.92 -5.84 -0.25
C LEU A 210 5.11 -6.79 -0.42
N PRO A 211 4.91 -8.04 -0.84
CA PRO A 211 6.01 -8.95 -1.17
C PRO A 211 6.92 -8.34 -2.24
N ASP A 212 8.23 -8.62 -2.16
CA ASP A 212 9.24 -8.11 -3.12
C ASP A 212 8.80 -8.29 -4.58
N SER A 213 8.31 -9.49 -4.91
CA SER A 213 7.85 -9.89 -6.25
C SER A 213 6.69 -9.07 -6.83
N VAL A 214 5.93 -8.33 -5.99
CA VAL A 214 4.84 -7.48 -6.48
C VAL A 214 5.40 -6.22 -7.15
N PHE A 215 6.57 -5.77 -6.74
CA PHE A 215 7.17 -4.53 -7.21
C PHE A 215 8.65 -4.73 -7.61
N GLU A 216 8.81 -5.44 -8.71
CA GLU A 216 10.07 -5.63 -9.42
C GLU A 216 9.93 -5.10 -10.86
N PRO A 217 11.04 -4.78 -11.56
CA PRO A 217 10.99 -4.54 -13.00
C PRO A 217 10.22 -5.66 -13.70
N GLU A 218 9.36 -5.30 -14.66
CA GLU A 218 8.48 -6.22 -15.41
C GLU A 218 7.26 -6.76 -14.62
N SER A 219 7.13 -6.48 -13.32
CA SER A 219 5.88 -6.77 -12.60
C SER A 219 4.71 -5.91 -13.11
N ALA A 220 3.47 -6.39 -12.95
CA ALA A 220 2.27 -5.65 -13.37
C ALA A 220 2.17 -4.27 -12.72
N LEU A 221 2.46 -4.16 -11.41
CA LEU A 221 2.45 -2.89 -10.71
C LEU A 221 3.55 -1.94 -11.23
N TRP A 222 4.74 -2.47 -11.54
CA TRP A 222 5.80 -1.67 -12.16
C TRP A 222 5.37 -1.13 -13.52
N GLY A 223 4.81 -1.99 -14.37
CA GLY A 223 4.28 -1.62 -15.69
C GLY A 223 3.17 -0.57 -15.59
N ARG A 224 2.28 -0.65 -14.59
CA ARG A 224 1.27 0.39 -14.37
C ARG A 224 1.90 1.73 -14.01
N VAL A 225 2.88 1.75 -13.10
CA VAL A 225 3.46 3.01 -12.64
C VAL A 225 4.28 3.68 -13.75
N PHE A 226 5.11 2.91 -14.46
CA PHE A 226 6.11 3.44 -15.38
C PHE A 226 5.81 3.22 -16.87
N GLY A 227 4.75 2.48 -17.20
CA GLY A 227 4.45 2.01 -18.55
C GLY A 227 5.22 0.73 -18.89
N THR A 228 4.90 0.14 -20.04
CA THR A 228 5.59 -1.02 -20.59
C THR A 228 6.23 -0.67 -21.94
N ASP A 229 7.29 -1.39 -22.32
CA ASP A 229 7.91 -1.25 -23.65
C ASP A 229 6.97 -1.71 -24.79
N GLU A 230 5.89 -2.42 -24.45
CA GLU A 230 4.85 -2.87 -25.38
C GLU A 230 3.85 -1.76 -25.74
N GLY A 231 3.96 -0.59 -25.11
CA GLY A 231 3.17 0.60 -25.40
C GLY A 231 2.03 0.86 -24.42
N ASP A 232 2.00 0.20 -23.26
CA ASP A 232 1.07 0.56 -22.20
C ASP A 232 1.47 1.89 -21.58
N ASP A 233 0.53 2.82 -21.55
CA ASP A 233 0.75 4.16 -21.01
C ASP A 233 0.94 4.09 -19.47
N PRO A 234 1.91 4.83 -18.92
CA PRO A 234 2.08 4.93 -17.47
C PRO A 234 0.87 5.59 -16.82
N PHE A 235 0.52 5.12 -15.64
CA PHE A 235 -0.47 5.74 -14.77
C PHE A 235 0.06 7.04 -14.19
N LEU A 236 1.39 7.14 -14.00
CA LEU A 236 2.00 8.35 -13.45
C LEU A 236 1.72 9.54 -14.36
N GLY A 237 1.13 10.59 -13.80
CA GLY A 237 0.67 11.77 -14.54
C GLY A 237 -0.72 11.63 -15.16
N LYS A 238 -1.47 10.56 -14.86
CA LYS A 238 -2.86 10.38 -15.32
C LYS A 238 -3.86 10.79 -14.25
N ILE A 239 -5.06 11.14 -14.69
CA ILE A 239 -6.18 11.52 -13.81
C ILE A 239 -7.16 10.36 -13.63
N ASN A 240 -7.90 10.32 -12.53
CA ASN A 240 -8.89 9.27 -12.30
C ASN A 240 -10.04 9.33 -13.32
N SER A 241 -10.33 8.22 -13.99
CA SER A 241 -11.52 8.03 -14.84
C SER A 241 -12.75 7.56 -14.05
N ALA A 242 -12.56 7.04 -12.85
CA ALA A 242 -13.63 6.64 -11.94
C ALA A 242 -13.55 7.42 -10.62
N GLU A 243 -14.60 7.37 -9.80
CA GLU A 243 -14.53 7.89 -8.43
C GLU A 243 -13.40 7.19 -7.67
N MET A 244 -12.59 7.96 -6.94
CA MET A 244 -11.45 7.43 -6.18
C MET A 244 -11.41 8.12 -4.82
N PHE A 245 -11.42 7.35 -3.73
CA PHE A 245 -11.44 7.87 -2.36
C PHE A 245 -12.61 8.83 -2.05
N GLY A 246 -13.76 8.65 -2.70
CA GLY A 246 -14.91 9.56 -2.59
C GLY A 246 -14.76 10.86 -3.39
N LEU A 247 -13.69 10.98 -4.19
CA LEU A 247 -13.44 12.14 -5.04
C LEU A 247 -13.94 11.87 -6.46
N PRO A 248 -14.68 12.81 -7.06
CA PRO A 248 -15.20 12.65 -8.41
C PRO A 248 -14.11 12.41 -9.45
N GLN A 249 -14.56 11.87 -10.58
CA GLN A 249 -13.74 11.71 -11.76
C GLN A 249 -13.02 13.01 -12.20
N GLY A 250 -11.78 12.86 -12.67
CA GLY A 250 -10.94 13.92 -13.22
C GLY A 250 -10.36 14.90 -12.21
N CYS A 251 -10.66 14.71 -10.92
CA CYS A 251 -10.22 15.56 -9.83
C CYS A 251 -8.92 15.08 -9.17
N VAL A 252 -8.54 13.82 -9.37
CA VAL A 252 -7.37 13.18 -8.76
C VAL A 252 -6.35 12.92 -9.84
N LEU A 253 -5.11 13.41 -9.64
CA LEU A 253 -3.96 13.18 -10.52
C LEU A 253 -2.95 12.33 -9.76
N PHE A 254 -2.51 11.22 -10.33
CA PHE A 254 -1.40 10.45 -9.76
C PHE A 254 -0.08 11.17 -10.02
N SER A 255 0.49 11.79 -8.97
CA SER A 255 1.58 12.76 -9.10
C SER A 255 2.94 12.24 -8.65
N GLY A 256 2.97 11.20 -7.82
CA GLY A 256 4.22 10.74 -7.24
C GLY A 256 4.15 9.33 -6.68
N PHE A 257 5.31 8.69 -6.57
CA PHE A 257 5.46 7.32 -6.13
C PHE A 257 6.73 7.19 -5.31
N LYS A 258 6.62 6.72 -4.06
CA LYS A 258 7.71 6.65 -3.09
C LYS A 258 7.81 5.23 -2.51
N PRO A 259 8.65 4.36 -3.09
CA PRO A 259 8.84 3.01 -2.60
C PRO A 259 9.89 2.98 -1.48
N ILE A 260 9.57 2.31 -0.38
CA ILE A 260 10.49 2.05 0.73
C ILE A 260 10.65 0.54 0.87
N ARG A 261 11.84 0.03 0.55
CA ARG A 261 12.17 -1.38 0.75
C ARG A 261 12.58 -1.64 2.19
N ARG A 262 12.00 -2.65 2.82
CA ARG A 262 12.30 -3.09 4.18
C ARG A 262 12.59 -4.59 4.18
N ARG A 263 13.29 -5.06 5.21
CA ARG A 263 13.42 -6.51 5.41
C ARG A 263 12.08 -7.05 5.89
N ALA A 264 11.66 -8.19 5.35
CA ALA A 264 10.48 -8.89 5.82
C ALA A 264 10.67 -9.25 7.31
N PRO A 265 9.62 -9.20 8.14
CA PRO A 265 9.71 -9.56 9.56
C PRO A 265 10.22 -10.99 9.81
N LEU A 266 10.09 -11.89 8.84
CA LEU A 266 10.58 -13.28 8.90
C LEU A 266 12.09 -13.41 8.60
N GLY A 267 12.72 -12.35 8.09
CA GLY A 267 14.16 -12.31 7.79
C GLY A 267 14.59 -13.11 6.55
N ASP A 268 13.66 -13.69 5.81
CA ASP A 268 13.89 -14.50 4.61
C ASP A 268 13.90 -13.69 3.31
N SER A 269 13.32 -12.50 3.32
CA SER A 269 13.03 -11.72 2.11
C SER A 269 12.94 -10.21 2.38
N TYR A 270 12.53 -9.46 1.37
CA TYR A 270 12.23 -8.03 1.46
C TYR A 270 10.73 -7.80 1.23
N GLU A 271 10.24 -6.70 1.76
CA GLU A 271 8.88 -6.20 1.55
C GLU A 271 8.96 -4.72 1.16
N TRP A 272 7.94 -4.24 0.45
CA TRP A 272 7.78 -2.86 0.05
C TRP A 272 6.66 -2.19 0.83
N ASP A 273 6.94 -1.00 1.34
CA ASP A 273 5.91 -0.02 1.68
C ASP A 273 5.92 1.05 0.59
N ILE A 274 4.81 1.20 -0.11
CA ILE A 274 4.71 2.04 -1.30
C ILE A 274 3.73 3.18 -1.02
N THR A 275 4.23 4.41 -1.00
CA THR A 275 3.38 5.61 -0.90
C THR A 275 3.06 6.16 -2.29
N PHE A 276 1.79 6.16 -2.64
CA PHE A 276 1.24 6.82 -3.81
C PHE A 276 0.81 8.24 -3.43
N GLU A 277 1.25 9.22 -4.22
CA GLU A 277 0.88 10.62 -4.05
C GLU A 277 -0.12 11.02 -5.13
N PHE A 278 -1.23 11.58 -4.68
CA PHE A 278 -2.29 12.07 -5.54
C PHE A 278 -2.53 13.56 -5.32
N THR A 279 -2.51 14.34 -6.38
CA THR A 279 -2.92 15.74 -6.34
C THR A 279 -4.42 15.83 -6.62
N PHE A 280 -5.17 16.33 -5.65
CA PHE A 280 -6.58 16.64 -5.79
C PHE A 280 -6.79 18.10 -6.23
N LYS A 281 -7.67 18.31 -7.22
CA LYS A 281 -8.19 19.62 -7.62
C LYS A 281 -9.72 19.54 -7.72
N PRO A 282 -10.48 20.34 -6.92
CA PRO A 282 -11.94 20.28 -6.89
C PRO A 282 -12.62 20.55 -8.24
N SER A 283 -12.01 21.37 -9.10
CA SER A 283 -12.55 21.69 -10.42
C SER A 283 -12.23 20.64 -11.48
N GLY A 284 -11.36 19.67 -11.19
CA GLY A 284 -10.75 18.79 -12.19
C GLY A 284 -9.46 19.37 -12.78
N HIS A 285 -8.54 18.49 -13.19
CA HIS A 285 -7.21 18.88 -13.70
C HIS A 285 -7.21 19.42 -15.14
N ASN A 286 -8.21 19.05 -15.95
CA ASN A 286 -8.39 19.54 -17.33
C ASN A 286 -9.39 20.71 -17.43
N TRP A 287 -9.80 21.29 -16.30
CA TRP A 287 -10.79 22.37 -16.25
C TRP A 287 -10.16 23.65 -15.73
N VAL A 288 -10.31 24.71 -16.52
CA VAL A 288 -9.70 26.00 -16.23
C VAL A 288 -10.79 27.06 -16.11
N TYR A 289 -10.60 27.98 -15.18
CA TYR A 289 -11.48 29.12 -15.06
C TYR A 289 -11.26 30.15 -16.18
N PHE A 290 -12.26 30.36 -17.02
CA PHE A 290 -12.34 31.50 -17.92
C PHE A 290 -12.99 32.67 -17.18
N MET A 291 -12.33 33.82 -17.21
CA MET A 291 -12.89 35.08 -16.74
C MET A 291 -13.30 35.89 -17.97
N ASP A 292 -14.60 36.02 -18.21
CA ASP A 292 -15.13 36.83 -19.31
C ASP A 292 -14.84 38.31 -19.01
N PRO A 293 -14.02 39.00 -19.84
CA PRO A 293 -13.66 40.38 -19.61
C PRO A 293 -14.77 41.37 -20.01
N THR A 294 -15.81 40.90 -20.71
CA THR A 294 -16.88 41.75 -21.27
C THR A 294 -18.12 41.77 -20.40
N ASP A 295 -18.60 40.59 -20.02
CA ASP A 295 -19.79 40.39 -19.21
C ASP A 295 -19.57 39.11 -18.39
N ALA A 296 -19.63 39.19 -17.06
CA ALA A 296 -19.35 38.06 -16.17
C ALA A 296 -20.24 36.82 -16.44
N THR A 297 -21.30 36.97 -17.26
CA THR A 297 -22.22 35.94 -17.72
C THR A 297 -21.56 34.67 -18.30
N ASN A 298 -20.40 34.75 -18.98
CA ASN A 298 -19.68 33.55 -19.46
C ASN A 298 -18.48 33.17 -18.59
N SER A 299 -18.32 33.74 -17.40
CA SER A 299 -17.23 33.34 -16.51
C SER A 299 -17.55 31.99 -15.86
N GLY A 300 -16.57 31.09 -15.82
CA GLY A 300 -16.79 29.73 -15.31
C GLY A 300 -15.62 28.79 -15.56
N TYR A 301 -15.73 27.55 -15.07
CA TYR A 301 -14.79 26.49 -15.41
C TYR A 301 -15.19 25.84 -16.72
N TYR A 302 -14.24 25.76 -17.64
CA TYR A 302 -14.41 25.13 -18.94
C TYR A 302 -13.32 24.09 -19.18
N PHE A 303 -13.68 23.03 -19.90
CA PHE A 303 -12.72 22.04 -20.37
C PHE A 303 -11.71 22.70 -21.31
N VAL A 304 -10.47 22.25 -21.20
CA VAL A 304 -9.36 22.70 -22.02
C VAL A 304 -8.85 21.53 -22.84
N GLY A 305 -8.82 21.71 -24.16
CA GLY A 305 -8.41 20.67 -25.11
C GLY A 305 -7.69 21.25 -26.33
N LYS A 306 -7.14 20.34 -27.15
CA LYS A 306 -6.45 20.70 -28.39
C LYS A 306 -7.41 21.42 -29.37
N PRO A 307 -6.94 22.42 -30.14
CA PRO A 307 -7.77 23.04 -31.16
C PRO A 307 -8.37 22.02 -32.12
N GLY A 308 -9.68 22.08 -32.34
CA GLY A 308 -10.39 21.18 -33.26
C GLY A 308 -10.80 19.82 -32.66
N SER A 309 -10.41 19.51 -31.41
CA SER A 309 -11.05 18.39 -30.70
C SER A 309 -12.46 18.79 -30.24
N GLY A 310 -13.38 17.82 -30.19
CA GLY A 310 -14.71 18.04 -29.62
C GLY A 310 -14.63 18.16 -28.10
N VAL A 311 -15.67 18.74 -27.48
CA VAL A 311 -15.86 18.64 -26.03
C VAL A 311 -16.02 17.16 -25.69
N GLN A 312 -15.09 16.64 -24.90
CA GLN A 312 -15.18 15.30 -24.37
C GLN A 312 -15.47 15.38 -22.86
N PRO A 313 -16.47 14.64 -22.36
CA PRO A 313 -16.64 14.48 -20.93
C PRO A 313 -15.43 13.70 -20.36
N ALA A 314 -15.17 13.85 -19.06
CA ALA A 314 -13.93 13.36 -18.45
C ALA A 314 -13.71 11.84 -18.57
N ASP A 315 -14.78 11.08 -18.85
CA ASP A 315 -14.87 9.62 -19.02
C ASP A 315 -14.53 9.13 -20.41
N VAL A 316 -14.39 10.03 -21.38
CA VAL A 316 -14.09 9.69 -22.77
C VAL A 316 -13.03 10.65 -23.30
N LEU A 317 -11.90 10.77 -22.59
CA LEU A 317 -10.76 11.55 -23.05
C LEU A 317 -9.84 10.65 -23.87
N ASP A 318 -9.81 10.83 -25.19
CA ASP A 318 -8.84 10.15 -26.03
C ASP A 318 -7.42 10.66 -25.71
N ASP A 319 -6.43 9.77 -25.85
CA ASP A 319 -5.04 10.12 -25.57
C ASP A 319 -4.56 11.31 -26.41
N GLY A 320 -3.96 12.29 -25.74
CA GLY A 320 -3.40 13.48 -26.39
C GLY A 320 -4.41 14.55 -26.80
N VAL A 321 -5.69 14.39 -26.43
CA VAL A 321 -6.72 15.44 -26.60
C VAL A 321 -6.65 16.50 -25.47
N SER A 322 -6.23 16.08 -24.29
CA SER A 322 -6.16 16.90 -23.08
C SER A 322 -4.74 16.95 -22.50
N ILE A 323 -4.54 17.75 -21.44
CA ILE A 323 -3.25 17.84 -20.75
C ILE A 323 -2.97 16.54 -19.99
N TYR A 324 -4.00 15.97 -19.36
CA TYR A 324 -3.91 14.72 -18.60
C TYR A 324 -4.94 13.72 -19.10
N ASN A 325 -4.49 12.58 -19.61
CA ASN A 325 -5.40 11.50 -19.99
C ASN A 325 -5.98 10.85 -18.73
N SER A 326 -7.19 10.28 -18.84
CA SER A 326 -7.87 9.61 -17.73
C SER A 326 -7.66 8.10 -17.75
N ILE A 327 -7.50 7.50 -16.58
CA ILE A 327 -7.37 6.05 -16.38
C ILE A 327 -7.98 5.66 -15.03
N ASP A 328 -8.38 4.39 -14.87
CA ASP A 328 -8.92 3.93 -13.58
C ASP A 328 -7.78 3.75 -12.58
N LEU A 329 -7.51 4.80 -11.81
CA LEU A 329 -6.44 4.80 -10.80
C LEU A 329 -6.69 3.80 -9.67
N ASN A 330 -7.89 3.23 -9.52
CA ASN A 330 -8.12 2.13 -8.56
C ASN A 330 -7.33 0.86 -8.93
N ASP A 331 -6.96 0.70 -10.21
CA ASP A 331 -6.15 -0.43 -10.68
C ASP A 331 -4.70 -0.40 -10.13
N LEU A 332 -4.24 0.73 -9.57
CA LEU A 332 -2.95 0.80 -8.85
C LEU A 332 -2.91 -0.13 -7.63
N PHE A 333 -4.07 -0.47 -7.05
CA PHE A 333 -4.17 -1.31 -5.86
C PHE A 333 -4.49 -2.78 -6.21
N LYS A 334 -4.26 -3.17 -7.47
CA LYS A 334 -4.36 -4.56 -7.94
C LYS A 334 -2.97 -5.16 -8.14
N VAL A 335 -2.84 -6.46 -7.89
CA VAL A 335 -1.56 -7.19 -8.06
C VAL A 335 -1.42 -7.81 -9.46
N SER A 336 -2.51 -8.35 -10.03
CA SER A 336 -2.60 -8.70 -11.46
C SER A 336 -2.95 -7.50 -12.29
#